data_AF-A0A9W6VE25-F1
#
_entry.id   AF-A0A9W6VE25-F1
#
_cell.length_a   1.000
_cell.length_b   1.000
_cell.length_c   1.000
_cell.angle_alpha   90.00
_cell.angle_beta   90.00
_cell.angle_gamma   90.00
#
_symmetry.space_group_name_H-M   'P 1'
#
loop_
_entity.id
_entity.type
_entity.pdbx_description
1 polymer ?
#
loop_
_entity_poly.entity_id
_entity_poly.type
_entity_poly.pdbx_seq_one_letter_code
_entity_poly.pdbx_strand_id
1 'polypeptide(L)'
;MVRTGIRAGLVAGVLSGAPSTVHALLTRRDPLAATRAAGALLLPDEVRASRLLAAAVPVHFGISAGWGLVLSAVLPRRATVLSGAVAGLAIAALDLRLPGRRTRLVRKLAAGPQVADHLAFGVIAGAVIRARRAHEGT
;
A
#
# COMPACT_ATOMS: atom_id res chain seq x y z
N MET A 1 12.04 -11.87 -11.36
CA MET A 1 11.70 -10.43 -11.27
C MET A 1 10.19 -10.17 -11.16
N VAL A 2 9.38 -10.55 -12.17
CA VAL A 2 7.91 -10.35 -12.17
C VAL A 2 7.21 -11.08 -11.02
N ARG A 3 7.39 -12.41 -10.90
CA ARG A 3 6.81 -13.21 -9.81
C ARG A 3 7.22 -12.71 -8.42
N THR A 4 8.48 -12.32 -8.26
CA THR A 4 9.02 -11.74 -7.03
C THR A 4 8.35 -10.41 -6.69
N GLY A 5 8.20 -9.54 -7.68
CA GLY A 5 7.54 -8.24 -7.49
C GLY A 5 6.07 -8.37 -7.13
N ILE A 6 5.32 -9.19 -7.86
CA ILE A 6 3.90 -9.46 -7.54
C ILE A 6 3.78 -10.01 -6.11
N ARG A 7 4.57 -11.03 -5.76
CA ARG A 7 4.51 -11.63 -4.41
C ARG A 7 4.87 -10.62 -3.32
N ALA A 8 5.93 -9.83 -3.52
CA ALA A 8 6.33 -8.79 -2.58
C ALA A 8 5.24 -7.74 -2.39
N GLY A 9 4.66 -7.28 -3.51
CA GLY A 9 3.54 -6.35 -3.51
C GLY A 9 2.33 -6.88 -2.76
N LEU A 10 1.89 -8.11 -3.03
CA LEU A 10 0.72 -8.70 -2.38
C LEU A 10 0.92 -8.92 -0.88
N VAL A 11 2.07 -9.46 -0.47
CA VAL A 11 2.38 -9.65 0.96
C VAL A 11 2.43 -8.30 1.68
N ALA A 12 3.12 -7.32 1.09
CA ALA A 12 3.18 -5.98 1.65
C ALA A 12 1.79 -5.33 1.70
N GLY A 13 0.99 -5.42 0.64
CA GLY A 13 -0.35 -4.84 0.56
C GLY A 13 -1.31 -5.37 1.63
N VAL A 14 -1.21 -6.65 2.00
CA VAL A 14 -2.04 -7.24 3.07
C VAL A 14 -1.57 -6.78 4.44
N LEU A 15 -0.26 -6.79 4.70
CA LEU A 15 0.28 -6.56 6.04
C LEU A 15 0.43 -5.08 6.40
N SER A 16 0.63 -4.23 5.40
CA SER A 16 0.97 -2.82 5.59
C SER A 16 -0.19 -1.95 6.05
N GLY A 17 -1.44 -2.41 5.99
CA GLY A 17 -2.59 -1.65 6.52
C GLY A 17 -2.73 -1.68 8.05
N ALA A 18 -1.82 -2.36 8.75
CA ALA A 18 -1.89 -2.52 10.20
C ALA A 18 -1.77 -1.18 10.97
N PRO A 19 -0.81 -0.27 10.68
CA PRO A 19 -0.71 1.01 11.38
C PRO A 19 -1.99 1.84 11.33
N SER A 20 -2.62 2.01 10.16
CA SER A 20 -3.88 2.76 10.07
C SER A 20 -5.06 2.04 10.72
N THR A 21 -5.12 0.71 10.63
CA THR A 21 -6.16 -0.09 11.31
C THR A 21 -6.04 0.06 12.83
N VAL A 22 -4.83 -0.12 13.38
CA VAL A 22 -4.56 0.04 14.81
C VAL A 22 -4.89 1.47 15.26
N HIS A 23 -4.46 2.49 14.50
CA HIS A 23 -4.79 3.87 14.82
C HIS A 23 -6.29 4.13 14.84
N ALA A 24 -7.05 3.59 13.87
CA ALA A 24 -8.49 3.73 13.83
C ALA A 24 -9.15 3.09 15.07
N LEU A 25 -8.76 1.87 15.43
CA LEU A 25 -9.26 1.17 16.61
C LEU A 25 -8.96 1.95 17.90
N LEU A 26 -7.71 2.40 18.09
CA LEU A 26 -7.30 3.17 19.27
C LEU A 26 -8.03 4.51 19.38
N THR A 27 -8.37 5.13 18.25
CA THR A 27 -9.10 6.42 18.21
C THR A 27 -10.62 6.25 18.08
N ARG A 28 -11.15 5.03 18.22
CA ARG A 28 -12.57 4.67 18.02
C ARG A 28 -13.15 5.19 16.70
N ARG A 29 -12.31 5.25 15.68
CA ARG A 29 -12.69 5.55 14.31
C ARG A 29 -12.92 4.25 13.55
N ASP A 30 -13.49 4.43 12.38
CA ASP A 30 -13.82 3.33 11.50
C ASP A 30 -12.56 2.70 10.84
N PRO A 31 -12.26 1.41 11.10
CA PRO A 31 -11.08 0.75 10.56
C PRO A 31 -11.18 0.47 9.05
N LEU A 32 -12.37 0.52 8.45
CA LEU A 32 -12.57 0.28 7.02
C LEU A 32 -12.59 1.57 6.19
N ALA A 33 -12.34 2.73 6.81
CA ALA A 33 -12.37 4.02 6.15
C ALA A 33 -11.38 4.10 4.97
N ALA A 34 -10.15 3.59 5.16
CA ALA A 34 -9.13 3.56 4.12
C ALA A 34 -9.56 2.67 2.93
N THR A 35 -10.08 1.47 3.22
CA THR A 35 -10.57 0.55 2.18
C THR A 35 -11.74 1.14 1.39
N ARG A 36 -12.69 1.82 2.04
CA ARG A 36 -13.77 2.52 1.32
C ARG A 36 -13.26 3.68 0.48
N ALA A 37 -12.28 4.43 0.98
CA ALA A 37 -11.65 5.52 0.24
C ALA A 37 -10.95 5.00 -1.03
N ALA A 38 -10.32 3.83 -0.97
CA ALA A 38 -9.74 3.15 -2.13
C ALA A 38 -10.82 2.74 -3.15
N GLY A 39 -11.94 2.15 -2.69
CA GLY A 39 -13.08 1.81 -3.57
C GLY A 39 -13.67 3.02 -4.30
N ALA A 40 -13.72 4.17 -3.63
CA ALA A 40 -14.21 5.42 -4.22
C ALA A 40 -13.29 5.99 -5.31
N LEU A 41 -12.08 5.45 -5.50
CA LEU A 41 -11.25 5.79 -6.66
C LEU A 41 -11.84 5.24 -7.96
N LEU A 42 -12.53 4.08 -7.91
CA LEU A 42 -13.23 3.51 -9.06
C LEU A 42 -14.70 3.93 -9.12
N LEU A 43 -15.33 4.13 -7.96
CA LEU A 43 -16.75 4.49 -7.85
C LEU A 43 -16.91 5.81 -7.07
N PRO A 44 -16.57 6.98 -7.66
CA PRO A 44 -16.48 8.25 -6.94
C PRO A 44 -17.81 8.74 -6.36
N ASP A 45 -18.93 8.39 -6.99
CA ASP A 45 -20.28 8.80 -6.60
C ASP A 45 -21.02 7.74 -5.77
N GLU A 46 -20.39 6.60 -5.48
CA GLU A 46 -21.00 5.52 -4.71
C GLU A 46 -20.89 5.77 -3.20
N VAL A 47 -21.98 5.47 -2.48
CA VAL A 47 -22.09 5.66 -1.03
C VAL A 47 -22.26 4.35 -0.27
N ARG A 48 -22.67 3.28 -0.95
CA ARG A 48 -22.89 1.97 -0.34
C ARG A 48 -21.57 1.32 0.03
N ALA A 49 -21.39 1.09 1.34
CA ALA A 49 -20.15 0.53 1.87
C ALA A 49 -19.76 -0.80 1.21
N SER A 50 -20.70 -1.72 0.99
CA SER A 50 -20.39 -3.02 0.38
C SER A 50 -19.83 -2.92 -1.04
N ARG A 51 -20.36 -2.00 -1.85
CA ARG A 51 -19.87 -1.76 -3.22
C ARG A 51 -18.49 -1.10 -3.22
N LEU A 52 -18.27 -0.15 -2.32
CA LEU A 52 -16.94 0.46 -2.15
C LEU A 52 -15.91 -0.58 -1.69
N LEU A 53 -16.26 -1.45 -0.74
CA LEU A 53 -15.37 -2.52 -0.29
C LEU A 53 -15.06 -3.53 -1.41
N ALA A 54 -16.05 -3.90 -2.21
CA ALA A 54 -15.83 -4.77 -3.38
C ALA A 54 -14.93 -4.10 -4.43
N ALA A 55 -15.17 -2.82 -4.73
CA ALA A 55 -14.34 -2.04 -5.66
C ALA A 55 -12.91 -1.81 -5.15
N ALA A 56 -12.69 -1.82 -3.83
CA ALA A 56 -11.37 -1.68 -3.25
C ALA A 56 -10.45 -2.89 -3.53
N VAL A 57 -11.02 -4.08 -3.77
CA VAL A 57 -10.25 -5.31 -4.04
C VAL A 57 -9.35 -5.16 -5.27
N PRO A 58 -9.87 -4.84 -6.48
CA PRO A 58 -9.00 -4.64 -7.64
C PRO A 58 -8.06 -3.44 -7.48
N VAL A 59 -8.45 -2.40 -6.74
CA VAL A 59 -7.58 -1.24 -6.46
C VAL A 59 -6.38 -1.64 -5.63
N HIS A 60 -6.58 -2.26 -4.47
CA HIS A 60 -5.50 -2.72 -3.61
C HIS A 60 -4.62 -3.75 -4.33
N PHE A 61 -5.22 -4.70 -5.05
CA PHE A 61 -4.47 -5.69 -5.81
C PHE A 61 -3.59 -5.02 -6.87
N GLY A 62 -4.17 -4.16 -7.72
CA GLY A 62 -3.48 -3.51 -8.83
C GLY A 62 -2.35 -2.59 -8.35
N ILE A 63 -2.63 -1.73 -7.37
CA ILE A 63 -1.65 -0.80 -6.81
C ILE A 63 -0.51 -1.59 -6.11
N SER A 64 -0.86 -2.56 -5.25
CA SER A 64 0.15 -3.31 -4.50
C SER A 64 1.05 -4.13 -5.43
N ALA A 65 0.47 -4.83 -6.40
CA ALA A 65 1.24 -5.60 -7.38
C ALA A 65 2.09 -4.68 -8.27
N GLY A 66 1.54 -3.55 -8.73
CA GLY A 66 2.24 -2.55 -9.53
C GLY A 66 3.47 -1.99 -8.81
N TRP A 67 3.31 -1.54 -7.55
CA TRP A 67 4.43 -1.07 -6.75
C TRP A 67 5.43 -2.19 -6.45
N GLY A 68 4.96 -3.40 -6.14
CA GLY A 68 5.84 -4.56 -5.93
C GLY A 68 6.72 -4.85 -7.15
N LEU A 69 6.19 -4.74 -8.37
CA LEU A 69 6.94 -4.87 -9.61
C LEU A 69 7.99 -3.77 -9.77
N VAL A 70 7.60 -2.50 -9.58
CA VAL A 70 8.52 -1.34 -9.65
C VAL A 70 9.65 -1.50 -8.64
N LEU A 71 9.34 -1.80 -7.38
CA LEU A 71 10.33 -2.00 -6.31
C LEU A 71 11.26 -3.18 -6.60
N SER A 72 10.73 -4.30 -7.09
CA SER A 72 11.54 -5.46 -7.51
C SER A 72 12.53 -5.09 -8.62
N ALA A 73 12.18 -4.11 -9.46
CA ALA A 73 13.02 -3.62 -10.52
C ALA A 73 14.10 -2.64 -10.08
N VAL A 74 13.73 -1.65 -9.26
CA VAL A 74 14.60 -0.50 -8.99
C VAL A 74 15.38 -0.62 -7.68
N LEU A 75 14.94 -1.45 -6.72
CA LEU A 75 15.59 -1.50 -5.41
C LEU A 75 17.00 -2.13 -5.50
N PRO A 76 18.03 -1.45 -4.97
CA PRO A 76 19.41 -1.94 -5.00
C PRO A 76 19.55 -3.22 -4.18
N ARG A 77 20.47 -4.11 -4.58
CA ARG A 77 20.67 -5.41 -3.90
C ARG A 77 21.22 -5.27 -2.47
N ARG A 78 22.17 -4.35 -2.24
CA ARG A 78 22.87 -4.22 -0.94
C ARG A 78 22.02 -3.53 0.15
N ALA A 79 21.14 -2.61 -0.24
CA ALA A 79 20.34 -1.80 0.69
C ALA A 79 18.81 -1.99 0.50
N THR A 80 18.37 -3.15 -0.01
CA THR A 80 16.98 -3.35 -0.49
C THR A 80 15.91 -2.92 0.50
N VAL A 81 16.04 -3.25 1.80
CA VAL A 81 15.03 -2.91 2.82
C VAL A 81 15.03 -1.42 3.15
N LEU A 82 16.20 -0.82 3.36
CA LEU A 82 16.33 0.62 3.65
C LEU A 82 15.84 1.46 2.47
N SER A 83 16.27 1.12 1.25
CA SER A 83 15.77 1.76 0.04
C SER A 83 14.26 1.50 -0.16
N GLY A 84 13.75 0.35 0.27
CA GLY A 84 12.32 0.04 0.31
C GLY A 84 11.56 0.99 1.24
N ALA A 85 12.08 1.27 2.45
CA ALA A 85 11.49 2.23 3.37
C ALA A 85 11.41 3.65 2.76
N VAL A 86 12.51 4.12 2.17
CA VAL A 86 12.56 5.42 1.48
C VAL A 86 11.58 5.45 0.31
N ALA A 87 11.53 4.39 -0.48
CA ALA A 87 10.57 4.27 -1.58
C ALA A 87 9.13 4.25 -1.07
N GLY A 88 8.86 3.59 0.06
CA GLY A 88 7.55 3.63 0.74
C GLY A 88 7.11 5.06 1.06
N LEU A 89 8.00 5.89 1.61
CA LEU A 89 7.70 7.31 1.84
C LEU A 89 7.43 8.09 0.54
N ALA A 90 8.19 7.80 -0.52
CA ALA A 90 7.96 8.40 -1.84
C ALA A 90 6.60 7.98 -2.44
N ILE A 91 6.23 6.71 -2.29
CA ILE A 91 4.92 6.18 -2.69
C ILE A 91 3.83 6.88 -1.88
N ALA A 92 3.99 7.03 -0.56
CA ALA A 92 3.04 7.75 0.28
C ALA A 92 2.78 9.18 -0.23
N ALA A 93 3.84 9.89 -0.61
CA ALA A 93 3.72 11.23 -1.17
C ALA A 93 2.94 11.23 -2.50
N LEU A 94 3.11 10.21 -3.33
CA LEU A 94 2.41 10.08 -4.61
C LEU A 94 0.94 9.67 -4.42
N ASP A 95 0.70 8.60 -3.68
CA ASP A 95 -0.59 7.94 -3.48
C ASP A 95 -1.51 8.68 -2.52
N LEU A 96 -1.01 9.61 -1.71
CA LEU A 96 -1.87 10.50 -0.92
C LEU A 96 -2.17 11.82 -1.65
N ARG A 97 -1.27 12.29 -2.54
CA ARG A 97 -1.47 13.56 -3.26
C ARG A 97 -2.30 13.41 -4.53
N LEU A 98 -2.05 12.39 -5.36
CA LEU A 98 -2.81 12.21 -6.60
C LEU A 98 -4.28 11.83 -6.33
N PRO A 99 -4.57 10.83 -5.47
CA PRO A 99 -5.93 10.42 -5.16
C PRO A 99 -6.61 11.38 -4.18
N GLY A 100 -5.87 11.99 -3.25
CA GLY A 100 -6.39 13.03 -2.35
C GLY A 100 -6.90 14.27 -3.09
N ARG A 101 -6.40 14.56 -4.30
CA ARG A 101 -7.02 15.55 -5.19
C ARG A 101 -8.40 15.09 -5.71
N ARG A 102 -8.55 13.79 -6.00
CA ARG A 102 -9.71 13.23 -6.69
C ARG A 102 -10.89 12.87 -5.78
N THR A 103 -10.66 12.40 -4.55
CA THR A 103 -11.76 11.92 -3.69
C THR A 103 -11.82 12.63 -2.33
N ARG A 104 -13.05 12.99 -1.92
CA ARG A 104 -13.29 13.54 -0.57
C ARG A 104 -12.97 12.54 0.54
N LEU A 105 -13.13 11.24 0.29
CA LEU A 105 -12.89 10.20 1.29
C LEU A 105 -11.40 10.05 1.62
N VAL A 106 -10.50 10.09 0.63
CA VAL A 106 -9.05 10.06 0.89
C VAL A 106 -8.62 11.30 1.69
N ARG A 107 -9.17 12.48 1.42
CA ARG A 107 -8.84 13.72 2.17
C ARG A 107 -9.25 13.69 3.65
N LYS A 108 -10.18 12.83 4.04
CA LYS A 108 -10.65 12.68 5.43
C LYS A 108 -9.77 11.73 6.24
N LEU A 109 -8.90 10.95 5.60
CA LEU A 109 -8.03 10.02 6.31
C LEU A 109 -6.96 10.78 7.10
N ALA A 110 -6.63 10.26 8.27
CA ALA A 110 -5.49 10.75 9.03
C ALA A 110 -4.20 10.43 8.26
N ALA A 111 -3.46 11.47 7.85
CA ALA A 111 -2.29 11.29 6.99
C ALA A 111 -1.17 10.48 7.68
N GLY A 112 -0.91 10.70 8.97
CA GLY A 112 0.17 10.03 9.70
C GLY A 112 0.12 8.50 9.62
N PRO A 113 -0.99 7.85 10.00
CA PRO A 113 -1.13 6.40 9.87
C PRO A 113 -1.06 5.91 8.43
N GLN A 114 -1.56 6.67 7.45
CA GLN A 114 -1.44 6.28 6.03
C GLN A 114 0.01 6.34 5.54
N VAL A 115 0.80 7.33 5.97
CA VAL A 115 2.24 7.38 5.69
C VAL A 115 2.96 6.20 6.35
N ALA A 116 2.57 5.83 7.58
CA ALA A 116 3.10 4.66 8.28
C ALA A 116 2.78 3.35 7.53
N ASP A 117 1.59 3.21 6.96
CA ASP A 117 1.22 2.06 6.12
C ASP A 117 2.16 1.97 4.90
N HIS A 118 2.43 3.07 4.21
CA HIS A 118 3.31 3.07 3.04
C HIS A 118 4.78 2.80 3.40
N LEU A 119 5.25 3.32 4.53
CA LEU A 119 6.57 2.98 5.07
C LEU A 119 6.66 1.48 5.34
N ALA A 120 5.64 0.91 6.01
CA ALA A 120 5.55 -0.52 6.27
C ALA A 120 5.50 -1.33 4.96
N PHE A 121 4.73 -0.89 3.97
CA PHE A 121 4.68 -1.50 2.65
C PHE A 121 6.07 -1.59 2.03
N GLY A 122 6.81 -0.48 2.01
CA GLY A 122 8.16 -0.40 1.46
C GLY A 122 9.15 -1.33 2.17
N VAL A 123 9.11 -1.37 3.50
CA VAL A 123 9.95 -2.26 4.33
C VAL A 123 9.64 -3.72 4.03
N ILE A 124 8.35 -4.10 4.07
CA ILE A 124 7.90 -5.48 3.89
C ILE A 124 8.21 -5.96 2.46
N ALA A 125 7.88 -5.16 1.44
CA ALA A 125 8.18 -5.48 0.05
C ALA A 125 9.70 -5.64 -0.15
N GLY A 126 10.51 -4.73 0.39
CA GLY A 126 11.96 -4.81 0.34
C GLY A 126 12.52 -6.07 1.02
N ALA A 127 11.96 -6.47 2.16
CA ALA A 127 12.33 -7.69 2.87
C ALA A 127 12.00 -8.95 2.06
N VAL A 128 10.80 -9.02 1.47
CA VAL A 128 10.38 -10.13 0.61
C VAL A 128 11.25 -10.21 -0.64
N ILE A 129 11.55 -9.08 -1.30
CA ILE A 129 12.44 -9.03 -2.47
C ILE A 129 13.84 -9.53 -2.10
N ARG A 130 14.39 -9.08 -0.96
CA ARG A 130 15.72 -9.51 -0.49
C ARG A 130 15.76 -11.02 -0.27
N ALA A 131 14.79 -11.58 0.45
CA ALA A 131 14.72 -13.01 0.72
C ALA A 131 14.61 -13.82 -0.58
N ARG A 132 13.74 -13.40 -1.51
CA ARG A 132 13.55 -14.08 -2.79
C ARG A 132 14.80 -14.06 -3.67
N ARG A 133 15.53 -12.93 -3.71
CA ARG A 133 16.80 -12.82 -4.45
C ARG A 133 17.88 -13.74 -3.87
N ALA A 134 17.90 -13.92 -2.55
CA ALA A 134 18.83 -14.86 -1.91
C ALA A 134 18.53 -16.32 -2.29
N HIS A 135 17.25 -16.71 -2.31
CA HIS A 135 16.83 -18.05 -2.73
C HIS A 135 16.97 -18.34 -4.23
N GLU A 136 17.01 -17.32 -5.09
CA GLU A 136 17.19 -17.47 -6.54
C GLU A 136 18.67 -17.47 -6.95
N GLY A 137 19.57 -17.08 -6.04
CA GLY A 137 21.02 -17.09 -6.24
C GLY A 137 21.75 -18.30 -5.66
N THR A 138 21.02 -19.22 -5.03
CA THR A 138 21.47 -20.55 -4.57
C THR A 138 21.01 -21.59 -5.58
#